data_AF-A0A959CKT7-F1
#
_entry.id   AF-A0A959CKT7-F1
#
_cell.length_a   1.000
_cell.length_b   1.000
_cell.length_c   1.000
_cell.angle_alpha   90.00
_cell.angle_beta   90.00
_cell.angle_gamma   90.00
#
_symmetry.space_group_name_H-M   'P 1'
#
loop_
_entity.id
_entity.type
_entity.pdbx_description
1 polymer ?
#
loop_
_entity_poly.entity_id
_entity_poly.type
_entity_poly.pdbx_seq_one_letter_code
_entity_poly.pdbx_strand_id
1 'polypeptide(L)' 'MFDNRPVTEWLPITREEVEMRGWEELDVVLISGDAYVDHPAFGTAVIGRIMESEGLRVGIVPQPNWQ' A
#
# COMPACT_ATOMS: atom_id res chain seq x y z
N MET A 1 21.90 -9.32 8.62
CA MET A 1 21.40 -9.85 7.34
C MET A 1 20.39 -8.84 6.85
N PHE A 2 20.68 -8.13 5.76
CA PHE A 2 19.65 -7.37 5.07
C PHE A 2 18.80 -8.39 4.32
N ASP A 3 17.62 -8.64 4.85
CA ASP A 3 16.66 -9.57 4.29
C ASP A 3 16.12 -8.93 3.00
N ASN A 4 16.39 -9.54 1.85
CA ASN A 4 15.87 -9.09 0.55
C ASN A 4 14.39 -9.48 0.47
N ARG A 5 13.55 -8.76 1.22
CA ARG A 5 12.11 -8.92 1.18
C ARG A 5 11.59 -8.57 -0.21
N PRO A 6 10.66 -9.38 -0.77
CA PRO A 6 10.06 -9.07 -2.05
C PRO A 6 9.24 -7.78 -1.93
N VAL A 7 9.23 -6.95 -2.99
CA VAL A 7 8.50 -5.68 -3.01
C VAL A 7 7.01 -5.86 -2.72
N THR A 8 6.47 -7.02 -3.09
CA THR A 8 5.08 -7.40 -2.84
C THR A 8 4.75 -7.61 -1.36
N GLU A 9 5.72 -7.55 -0.44
CA GLU A 9 5.46 -7.60 1.00
C GLU A 9 4.80 -6.31 1.50
N TRP A 10 5.01 -5.14 0.87
CA TRP A 10 4.42 -3.83 1.23
C TRP A 10 3.20 -3.48 0.40
N LEU A 11 2.24 -2.71 0.96
CA LEU A 11 1.08 -2.25 0.18
C LEU A 11 1.55 -1.40 -1.01
N PRO A 12 0.99 -1.61 -2.22
CA PRO A 12 1.46 -0.95 -3.43
C PRO A 12 1.14 0.55 -3.36
N ILE A 13 2.14 1.35 -3.73
CA ILE A 13 2.05 2.80 -3.89
C ILE A 13 2.22 3.24 -5.34
N THR A 14 2.61 2.33 -6.24
CA THR A 14 2.72 2.59 -7.68
C THR A 14 1.89 1.62 -8.51
N ARG A 15 1.65 1.96 -9.78
CA ARG A 15 0.96 1.09 -10.73
C ARG A 15 1.76 -0.18 -11.01
N GLU A 16 3.09 -0.06 -11.10
CA GLU A 16 4.00 -1.17 -11.35
C GLU A 16 3.94 -2.20 -10.21
N GLU A 17 3.85 -1.75 -8.95
CA GLU A 17 3.70 -2.65 -7.79
C GLU A 17 2.35 -3.38 -7.78
N VAL A 18 1.28 -2.71 -8.22
CA VAL A 18 -0.04 -3.35 -8.43
C VAL A 18 0.05 -4.44 -9.50
N GLU A 19 0.73 -4.17 -10.61
CA GLU A 19 0.95 -5.14 -11.70
C GLU A 19 1.85 -6.30 -11.26
N MET A 20 2.89 -6.06 -10.45
CA MET A 20 3.74 -7.09 -9.86
C MET A 20 2.96 -8.05 -8.92
N ARG A 21 1.85 -7.58 -8.34
CA ARG A 21 0.91 -8.40 -7.56
C ARG A 21 -0.10 -9.16 -8.43
N GLY A 22 -0.08 -8.96 -9.75
CA GLY A 22 -1.03 -9.55 -10.69
C GLY A 22 -2.43 -8.93 -10.62
N TRP A 23 -2.54 -7.72 -10.09
CA TRP A 23 -3.81 -7.02 -9.95
C TRP A 23 -4.04 -6.10 -11.15
N GLU A 24 -5.20 -6.21 -11.79
CA GLU A 24 -5.57 -5.31 -12.90
C GLU A 24 -6.19 -3.99 -12.40
N GLU A 25 -6.79 -4.04 -11.21
CA GLU A 25 -7.50 -2.95 -10.53
C GLU A 25 -7.39 -3.07 -9.00
N LEU A 26 -7.74 -2.00 -8.29
CA LEU A 26 -7.81 -1.93 -6.83
C LEU A 26 -9.26 -1.79 -6.38
N ASP A 27 -9.63 -2.47 -5.30
CA ASP A 27 -10.93 -2.34 -4.66
C ASP A 27 -10.99 -1.05 -3.81
N VAL A 28 -9.86 -0.67 -3.21
CA VAL A 28 -9.73 0.52 -2.36
C VAL A 28 -8.42 1.26 -2.66
N VAL A 29 -8.50 2.60 -2.71
CA VAL A 29 -7.34 3.50 -2.77
C VAL A 29 -7.36 4.41 -1.55
N LEU A 30 -6.33 4.31 -0.71
CA LEU A 30 -6.16 5.18 0.46
C LEU A 30 -5.29 6.38 0.09
N ILE A 31 -5.84 7.59 0.16
CA ILE A 31 -5.10 8.83 -0.09
C ILE A 31 -4.73 9.46 1.25
N SER A 32 -3.44 9.77 1.45
CA SER A 32 -2.93 10.29 2.71
C SER A 32 -2.00 11.48 2.50
N GLY A 33 -2.06 12.48 3.39
CA GLY A 33 -1.08 13.58 3.45
C GLY A 33 0.24 13.20 4.13
N ASP A 34 0.27 12.05 4.81
CA ASP A 34 1.47 11.49 5.45
C ASP A 34 2.26 10.60 4.49
N ALA A 35 3.55 10.44 4.77
CA ALA A 35 4.37 9.42 4.11
C ALA A 35 3.85 8.01 4.45
N TYR A 36 3.98 7.08 3.51
CA TYR A 36 3.69 5.68 3.78
C TYR A 36 4.91 5.02 4.44
N VAL A 37 4.71 4.50 5.65
CA VAL A 37 5.62 3.60 6.33
C VAL A 37 4.78 2.43 6.83
N ASP A 38 5.15 1.21 6.45
CA ASP A 38 4.42 0.01 6.82
C ASP A 38 4.71 -0.39 8.28
N HIS A 39 4.12 0.36 9.21
CA HIS A 39 4.36 0.24 10.65
C HIS A 39 3.06 0.50 11.43
N PRO A 40 2.77 -0.21 12.54
CA PRO A 40 1.53 -0.06 13.30
C PRO A 40 1.29 1.32 13.94
N ALA A 41 2.30 2.19 13.91
CA ALA A 41 2.16 3.59 14.34
C ALA A 41 1.55 4.51 13.26
N PHE A 42 1.41 4.03 12.02
CA PHE A 42 0.88 4.78 10.89
C PHE A 42 -0.54 4.31 10.58
N GLY A 43 -1.52 5.20 10.73
CA GLY A 43 -2.94 4.86 10.58
C GLY A 43 -3.27 4.24 9.22
N THR A 44 -2.75 4.81 8.13
CA THR A 44 -2.95 4.31 6.76
C THR A 44 -2.42 2.89 6.58
N ALA A 45 -1.30 2.53 7.23
CA ALA A 45 -0.77 1.18 7.20
C ALA A 45 -1.69 0.21 7.95
N VAL A 46 -2.14 0.56 9.15
CA VAL A 46 -3.07 -0.29 9.94
C VAL A 46 -4.37 -0.52 9.18
N ILE A 47 -4.99 0.54 8.68
CA ILE A 47 -6.25 0.44 7.92
C ILE A 47 -6.06 -0.39 6.65
N GLY A 48 -5.01 -0.13 5.89
CA GLY A 48 -4.72 -0.85 4.66
C GLY A 48 -4.47 -2.34 4.89
N ARG A 49 -3.73 -2.71 5.95
CA ARG A 49 -3.45 -4.11 6.29
C ARG A 49 -4.69 -4.86 6.79
N ILE A 50 -5.56 -4.20 7.55
CA ILE A 50 -6.83 -4.81 7.95
C ILE A 50 -7.68 -5.07 6.69
N MET A 51 -7.84 -4.09 5.81
CA MET A 51 -8.58 -4.27 4.55
C MET A 51 -7.98 -5.37 3.66
N GLU A 52 -6.64 -5.42 3.53
CA GLU A 52 -5.95 -6.48 2.79
C GLU A 52 -6.19 -7.86 3.43
N SER A 53 -6.21 -7.95 4.76
CA SER A 53 -6.51 -9.22 5.47
C SER A 53 -7.95 -9.71 5.28
N GLU A 54 -8.88 -8.81 4.94
CA GLU A 54 -10.25 -9.14 4.54
C GLU A 54 -10.36 -9.50 3.04
N GLY A 55 -9.23 -9.58 2.33
CA GLY A 55 -9.17 -9.99 0.93
C GLY A 55 -9.35 -8.87 -0.10
N LEU A 56 -9.34 -7.60 0.33
CA LEU A 56 -9.44 -6.46 -0.59
C LEU A 56 -8.08 -6.13 -1.22
N ARG A 57 -8.09 -5.73 -2.50
CA ARG A 57 -6.93 -5.19 -3.19
C ARG A 57 -6.80 -3.71 -2.85
N VAL A 58 -5.85 -3.38 -1.98
CA VAL A 58 -5.67 -2.02 -1.45
C VAL A 58 -4.38 -1.41 -1.98
N GLY A 59 -4.44 -0.16 -2.45
CA GLY A 59 -3.26 0.65 -2.75
C GLY A 59 -3.26 1.96 -1.96
N ILE A 60 -2.09 2.56 -1.79
CA ILE A 60 -1.91 3.81 -1.04
C ILE A 60 -1.33 4.89 -1.97
N VAL A 61 -1.88 6.09 -1.92
CA VAL A 61 -1.29 7.29 -2.52
C VAL A 61 -0.82 8.20 -1.37
N PRO A 62 0.45 8.11 -0.96
CA PRO A 62 1.00 8.95 0.09
C PRO A 62 1.49 10.28 -0.50
N GLN A 63 1.23 11.37 0.22
CA GLN A 63 1.68 12.73 -0.12
C GLN A 63 1.44 13.11 -1.60
N PRO A 64 0.20 12.97 -2.13
CA PRO A 64 -0.06 13.36 -3.51
C PRO A 64 0.27 14.83 -3.72
N ASN A 65 0.73 15.15 -4.93
CA ASN A 65 0.77 16.55 -5.33
C ASN A 65 -0.67 17.07 -5.39
N TRP A 66 -0.99 18.02 -4.51
CA TRP A 66 -2.31 18.63 -4.37
C TRP A 66 -2.47 19.89 -5.23
N GLN A 67 -1.43 20.28 -5.96
CA GLN A 67 -1.38 21.43 -6.87
C GLN A 67 -1.42 21.01 -8.33
#